data_AF-A0A852VML0-F1
#
_entry.id   AF-A0A852VML0-F1
#
_cell.length_a   1.000
_cell.length_b   1.000
_cell.length_c   1.000
_cell.angle_alpha   90.00
_cell.angle_beta   90.00
_cell.angle_gamma   90.00
#
_symmetry.space_group_name_H-M   'P 1'
#
loop_
_entity.id
_entity.type
_entity.pdbx_description
1 polymer ?
#
loop_
_entity_poly.entity_id
_entity_poly.type
_entity_poly.pdbx_seq_one_letter_code
_entity_poly.pdbx_strand_id
1 'polypeptide(L)'
;MSILLALFGCRSEAPYVVPEEPMPANTVMLSQMMRQLSATPGFTDAMLAQLDKNGKKGPALMTPALVKRLRELILGKDWQGLDRFPGWTMQAINPTVRVAGRVVAKDQKMDGLAERHPGAPDTTANATTKANAGVLRSAQNDKEGESAALTAYVDLGDYSLVKAEVVNLDTPSKLPGFTTDGLVSELGAGVVRGDGANATLAPMHAESQRLADVLNRLSLNGLDGTAPMVVTIEGQDVKTPQDLVKALMAAGHTVVVADARYFANFGHFHYKGQDVMMPFWVDSQIRIPGTRRPLLVPVSHAEYEWEFRGPKVNANVSWYFGIDGKAEFRTMDTQDQSWVLGRHAHEYAQADAVEVTRLAGKMSIAYMHQHLARPELPFGGYYLLGVCQDGVAAIERKMTGNDTLFPNTADGALFDDPRDAEINELIKAIPKDREGGAPEPERIFRSLPATDFDLITIPGFAADLKLVHAAWQDGSLERTPSWIRKVTLRVVGVAALGMLVGVVVWRRRRNS
;
A
#
# COMPACT_ATOMS: atom_id res chain seq x y z
N MET A 1 -55.52 -10.01 -3.56
CA MET A 1 -54.29 -9.59 -2.85
C MET A 1 -53.07 -9.84 -3.76
N SER A 2 -53.04 -9.24 -4.96
CA SER A 2 -52.01 -9.55 -6.00
C SER A 2 -51.66 -8.37 -6.91
N ILE A 3 -51.84 -7.11 -6.46
CA ILE A 3 -51.58 -5.92 -7.29
C ILE A 3 -50.32 -5.15 -6.85
N LEU A 4 -49.65 -5.53 -5.75
CA LEU A 4 -48.52 -4.76 -5.18
C LEU A 4 -47.10 -5.18 -5.65
N LEU A 5 -46.96 -6.19 -6.51
CA LEU A 5 -45.64 -6.68 -6.95
C LEU A 5 -45.14 -6.09 -8.29
N ALA A 6 -45.95 -5.30 -9.00
CA ALA A 6 -45.61 -4.78 -10.32
C ALA A 6 -44.89 -3.41 -10.34
N LEU A 7 -44.73 -2.74 -9.18
CA LEU A 7 -44.06 -1.43 -9.10
C LEU A 7 -42.56 -1.50 -8.74
N PHE A 8 -41.98 -2.70 -8.64
CA PHE A 8 -40.56 -2.92 -8.35
C PHE A 8 -39.75 -3.33 -9.58
N GLY A 9 -40.21 -2.97 -10.77
CA GLY A 9 -39.43 -3.06 -12.01
C GLY A 9 -38.26 -2.08 -11.98
N CYS A 10 -37.25 -2.38 -11.15
CA CYS A 10 -35.90 -1.88 -11.34
C CYS A 10 -35.52 -2.26 -12.77
N ARG A 11 -35.57 -1.29 -13.70
CA ARG A 11 -34.76 -1.36 -14.92
C ARG A 11 -33.34 -1.62 -14.43
N SER A 12 -32.91 -2.88 -14.48
CA SER A 12 -31.50 -3.23 -14.40
C SER A 12 -30.84 -2.36 -15.45
N GLU A 13 -30.03 -1.40 -15.02
CA GLU A 13 -29.22 -0.63 -15.95
C GLU A 13 -28.50 -1.61 -16.86
N ALA A 14 -28.30 -1.22 -18.12
CA ALA A 14 -27.42 -1.98 -18.99
C ALA A 14 -26.11 -2.19 -18.22
N PRO A 15 -25.66 -3.43 -18.03
CA PRO A 15 -24.44 -3.71 -17.27
C PRO A 15 -23.31 -2.91 -17.90
N TYR A 16 -22.56 -2.16 -17.07
CA TYR A 16 -21.43 -1.39 -17.57
C TYR A 16 -20.37 -2.35 -18.11
N VAL A 17 -20.13 -2.27 -19.40
CA VAL A 17 -19.09 -3.04 -20.08
C VAL A 17 -17.81 -2.23 -20.02
N VAL A 18 -16.81 -2.76 -19.31
CA VAL A 18 -15.44 -2.21 -19.32
C VAL A 18 -14.96 -2.20 -20.78
N PRO A 19 -14.54 -1.05 -21.34
CA PRO A 19 -13.92 -1.01 -22.66
C PRO A 19 -12.70 -1.96 -22.71
N GLU A 20 -12.36 -2.48 -23.89
CA GLU A 20 -11.14 -3.30 -24.04
C GLU A 20 -9.90 -2.44 -24.38
N GLU A 21 -10.09 -1.17 -24.71
CA GLU A 21 -9.05 -0.22 -25.13
C GLU A 21 -9.28 1.17 -24.52
N PRO A 22 -8.23 2.02 -24.41
CA PRO A 22 -6.84 1.73 -24.74
C PRO A 22 -6.21 0.77 -23.72
N MET A 23 -5.26 -0.06 -24.18
CA MET A 23 -4.36 -0.85 -23.34
C MET A 23 -2.90 -0.44 -23.58
N PRO A 24 -2.04 -0.40 -22.54
CA PRO A 24 -0.63 -0.21 -22.75
C PRO A 24 -0.04 -1.38 -23.55
N ALA A 25 1.04 -1.10 -24.28
CA ALA A 25 1.73 -2.13 -25.05
C ALA A 25 2.16 -3.29 -24.14
N ASN A 26 2.13 -4.52 -24.66
CA ASN A 26 2.51 -5.72 -23.92
C ASN A 26 1.72 -5.98 -22.62
N THR A 27 0.48 -5.51 -22.50
CA THR A 27 -0.35 -5.70 -21.31
C THR A 27 -1.65 -6.45 -21.63
N VAL A 28 -2.12 -7.29 -20.69
CA VAL A 28 -3.44 -7.93 -20.72
C VAL A 28 -4.21 -7.66 -19.43
N MET A 29 -5.53 -7.69 -19.50
CA MET A 29 -6.37 -7.62 -18.31
C MET A 29 -6.34 -8.93 -17.52
N LEU A 30 -6.47 -8.85 -16.19
CA LEU A 30 -6.65 -10.04 -15.35
C LEU A 30 -7.80 -10.91 -15.86
N SER A 31 -8.92 -10.33 -16.30
CA SER A 31 -10.02 -11.12 -16.85
C SER A 31 -9.70 -11.83 -18.16
N GLN A 32 -8.85 -11.26 -19.03
CA GLN A 32 -8.42 -11.91 -20.27
C GLN A 32 -7.57 -13.15 -19.98
N MET A 33 -6.63 -13.05 -19.03
CA MET A 33 -5.86 -14.20 -18.54
C MET A 33 -6.80 -15.25 -17.93
N MET A 34 -7.70 -14.84 -17.02
CA MET A 34 -8.57 -15.78 -16.31
C MET A 34 -9.62 -16.43 -17.20
N ARG A 35 -10.12 -15.77 -18.26
CA ARG A 35 -11.00 -16.41 -19.25
C ARG A 35 -10.38 -17.66 -19.88
N GLN A 36 -9.07 -17.63 -20.13
CA GLN A 36 -8.34 -18.73 -20.73
C GLN A 36 -7.99 -19.80 -19.69
N LEU A 37 -7.59 -19.39 -18.49
CA LEU A 37 -6.96 -20.27 -17.51
C LEU A 37 -7.90 -20.79 -16.41
N SER A 38 -9.06 -20.17 -16.19
CA SER A 38 -9.95 -20.57 -15.08
C SER A 38 -10.52 -21.99 -15.24
N ALA A 39 -10.55 -22.52 -16.47
CA ALA A 39 -10.96 -23.89 -16.77
C ALA A 39 -9.83 -24.91 -16.63
N THR A 40 -8.57 -24.46 -16.52
CA THR A 40 -7.42 -25.34 -16.29
C THR A 40 -7.50 -25.93 -14.88
N PRO A 41 -7.55 -27.27 -14.73
CA PRO A 41 -7.68 -27.90 -13.42
C PRO A 41 -6.62 -27.41 -12.42
N GLY A 42 -7.05 -26.94 -11.26
CA GLY A 42 -6.18 -26.48 -10.17
C GLY A 42 -5.54 -25.10 -10.34
N PHE A 43 -5.59 -24.47 -11.53
CA PHE A 43 -4.91 -23.20 -11.76
C PHE A 43 -5.46 -22.05 -10.89
N THR A 44 -6.80 -21.90 -10.85
CA THR A 44 -7.43 -20.84 -10.03
C THR A 44 -7.05 -20.97 -8.55
N ASP A 45 -7.02 -22.20 -8.02
CA ASP A 45 -6.61 -22.44 -6.63
C ASP A 45 -5.13 -22.13 -6.41
N ALA A 46 -4.25 -22.50 -7.35
CA ALA A 46 -2.83 -22.17 -7.28
C ALA A 46 -2.57 -20.66 -7.32
N MET A 47 -3.24 -19.92 -8.22
CA MET A 47 -3.15 -18.46 -8.29
C MET A 47 -3.67 -17.80 -7.01
N LEU A 48 -4.84 -18.21 -6.52
CA LEU A 48 -5.39 -17.68 -5.27
C LEU A 48 -4.48 -18.02 -4.09
N ALA A 49 -3.92 -19.22 -4.04
CA ALA A 49 -2.95 -19.62 -3.03
C ALA A 49 -1.65 -18.82 -3.11
N GLN A 50 -1.31 -18.21 -4.26
CA GLN A 50 -0.15 -17.33 -4.41
C GLN A 50 -0.43 -15.90 -3.95
N LEU A 51 -1.64 -15.41 -4.23
CA LEU A 51 -2.13 -14.15 -3.68
C LEU A 51 -2.31 -14.25 -2.15
N ASP A 52 -2.67 -15.43 -1.67
CA ASP A 52 -2.86 -15.74 -0.25
C ASP A 52 -1.59 -16.28 0.43
N LYS A 53 -0.54 -16.64 -0.33
CA LYS A 53 0.60 -17.40 0.21
C LYS A 53 1.23 -16.63 1.37
N ASN A 54 1.02 -17.16 2.56
CA ASN A 54 1.48 -16.71 3.88
C ASN A 54 0.63 -15.64 4.59
N GLY A 55 -0.54 -15.26 4.09
CA GLY A 55 -1.41 -14.27 4.74
C GLY A 55 -0.77 -12.90 5.01
N LYS A 56 0.47 -12.66 4.56
CA LYS A 56 1.31 -11.47 4.84
C LYS A 56 2.22 -11.08 3.66
N LYS A 57 2.15 -11.77 2.50
CA LYS A 57 3.13 -11.62 1.39
C LYS A 57 2.54 -11.51 -0.03
N GLY A 58 1.24 -11.26 -0.14
CA GLY A 58 0.65 -10.79 -1.39
C GLY A 58 0.83 -9.27 -1.46
N PRO A 59 1.18 -8.65 -2.61
CA PRO A 59 1.26 -7.18 -2.80
C PRO A 59 -0.01 -6.45 -2.34
N ALA A 60 -1.13 -7.17 -2.17
CA ALA A 60 -2.35 -6.71 -1.50
C ALA A 60 -2.56 -7.56 -0.27
N LEU A 61 -2.99 -6.92 0.80
CA LEU A 61 -3.68 -7.63 1.86
C LEU A 61 -5.04 -8.13 1.35
N MET A 62 -5.03 -9.33 0.78
CA MET A 62 -6.23 -10.05 0.37
C MET A 62 -6.84 -10.73 1.60
N THR A 63 -7.71 -10.02 2.32
CA THR A 63 -8.44 -10.64 3.44
C THR A 63 -9.23 -11.86 2.97
N PRO A 64 -9.58 -12.82 3.84
CA PRO A 64 -10.35 -14.00 3.43
C PRO A 64 -11.65 -13.66 2.70
N ALA A 65 -12.29 -12.53 3.05
CA ALA A 65 -13.48 -12.02 2.36
C ALA A 65 -13.15 -11.54 0.94
N LEU A 66 -12.01 -10.86 0.74
CA LEU A 66 -11.52 -10.42 -0.57
C LEU A 66 -11.12 -11.61 -1.45
N VAL A 67 -10.39 -12.60 -0.90
CA VAL A 67 -10.05 -13.85 -1.61
C VAL A 67 -11.31 -14.61 -2.04
N LYS A 68 -12.28 -14.74 -1.13
CA LYS A 68 -13.57 -15.37 -1.43
C LYS A 68 -14.29 -14.62 -2.55
N ARG A 69 -14.36 -13.28 -2.48
CA ARG A 69 -15.00 -12.46 -3.52
C ARG A 69 -14.30 -12.61 -4.87
N LEU A 70 -12.97 -12.59 -4.88
CA LEU A 70 -12.17 -12.80 -6.09
C LEU A 70 -12.47 -14.16 -6.74
N ARG A 71 -12.51 -15.22 -5.92
CA ARG A 71 -12.90 -16.57 -6.34
C ARG A 71 -14.32 -16.60 -6.93
N GLU A 72 -15.29 -15.95 -6.28
CA GLU A 72 -16.67 -15.88 -6.78
C GLU A 72 -16.75 -15.19 -8.14
N LEU A 73 -15.98 -14.11 -8.36
CA LEU A 73 -15.91 -13.42 -9.66
C LEU A 73 -15.35 -14.33 -10.75
N ILE A 74 -14.24 -15.02 -10.48
CA ILE A 74 -13.59 -15.92 -11.44
C ILE A 74 -14.50 -17.10 -11.80
N LEU A 75 -15.03 -17.81 -10.79
CA LEU A 75 -15.85 -19.00 -11.01
C LEU A 75 -17.23 -18.66 -11.57
N GLY A 76 -17.78 -17.50 -11.17
CA GLY A 76 -19.01 -16.94 -11.73
C GLY A 76 -18.85 -16.34 -13.12
N LYS A 77 -17.61 -16.28 -13.65
CA LYS A 77 -17.26 -15.66 -14.95
C LYS A 77 -17.69 -14.18 -15.03
N ASP A 78 -17.68 -13.48 -13.90
CA ASP A 78 -17.93 -12.03 -13.83
C ASP A 78 -16.63 -11.28 -14.16
N TRP A 79 -16.29 -11.27 -15.45
CA TRP A 79 -15.06 -10.69 -15.96
C TRP A 79 -14.98 -9.17 -15.77
N GLN A 80 -16.11 -8.48 -15.86
CA GLN A 80 -16.18 -7.03 -15.65
C GLN A 80 -15.96 -6.68 -14.17
N GLY A 81 -16.56 -7.46 -13.27
CA GLY A 81 -16.31 -7.33 -11.84
C GLY A 81 -14.86 -7.63 -11.46
N LEU A 82 -14.23 -8.59 -12.15
CA LEU A 82 -12.83 -8.96 -11.94
C LEU A 82 -11.87 -7.82 -12.29
N ASP A 83 -12.07 -7.15 -13.44
CA ASP A 83 -11.23 -6.02 -13.88
C ASP A 83 -11.43 -4.74 -13.03
N ARG A 84 -12.45 -4.73 -12.16
CA ARG A 84 -12.77 -3.63 -11.23
C ARG A 84 -12.67 -4.05 -9.76
N PHE A 85 -11.94 -5.12 -9.47
CA PHE A 85 -11.83 -5.70 -8.13
C PHE A 85 -10.97 -4.85 -7.16
N PRO A 86 -11.35 -4.73 -5.87
CA PRO A 86 -12.61 -5.15 -5.28
C PRO A 86 -13.75 -4.17 -5.56
N GLY A 87 -13.43 -2.90 -5.86
CA GLY A 87 -14.42 -1.84 -6.09
C GLY A 87 -15.21 -1.50 -4.84
N TRP A 88 -14.58 -1.63 -3.67
CA TRP A 88 -15.18 -1.40 -2.35
C TRP A 88 -14.80 -0.04 -1.80
N THR A 89 -15.62 0.54 -0.93
CA THR A 89 -15.21 1.71 -0.15
C THR A 89 -14.16 1.31 0.89
N MET A 90 -13.33 2.26 1.32
CA MET A 90 -12.38 2.02 2.41
C MET A 90 -13.06 1.51 3.69
N GLN A 91 -14.26 2.03 3.99
CA GLN A 91 -15.07 1.56 5.11
C GLN A 91 -15.43 0.08 5.01
N ALA A 92 -15.68 -0.45 3.81
CA ALA A 92 -16.00 -1.87 3.62
C ALA A 92 -14.77 -2.77 3.74
N ILE A 93 -13.58 -2.25 3.39
CA ILE A 93 -12.31 -2.99 3.48
C ILE A 93 -11.90 -3.17 4.96
N ASN A 94 -11.98 -2.12 5.79
CA ASN A 94 -11.40 -2.13 7.14
C ASN A 94 -11.93 -3.18 8.13
N PRO A 95 -13.25 -3.45 8.24
CA PRO A 95 -13.76 -4.50 9.12
C PRO A 95 -13.24 -5.89 8.74
N THR A 96 -12.98 -6.13 7.45
CA THR A 96 -12.44 -7.42 7.01
C THR A 96 -11.02 -7.63 7.53
N VAL A 97 -10.22 -6.57 7.63
CA VAL A 97 -8.88 -6.59 8.22
C VAL A 97 -8.95 -6.86 9.73
N ARG A 98 -9.86 -6.19 10.46
CA ARG A 98 -10.05 -6.37 11.91
C ARG A 98 -10.50 -7.78 12.28
N VAL A 99 -11.44 -8.35 11.51
CA VAL A 99 -11.96 -9.70 11.75
C VAL A 99 -10.89 -10.76 11.41
N ALA A 100 -10.20 -10.61 10.27
CA ALA A 100 -9.11 -11.50 9.89
C ALA A 100 -8.03 -11.53 10.99
N GLY A 101 -7.65 -10.37 11.54
CA GLY A 101 -6.67 -10.30 12.60
C GLY A 101 -7.04 -11.09 13.86
N ARG A 102 -8.32 -11.04 14.28
CA ARG A 102 -8.79 -11.81 15.45
C ARG A 102 -8.82 -13.32 15.23
N VAL A 103 -8.93 -13.78 13.98
CA VAL A 103 -8.92 -15.20 13.62
C VAL A 103 -7.49 -15.70 13.49
N VAL A 104 -6.62 -14.94 12.82
CA VAL A 104 -5.20 -15.29 12.64
C VAL A 104 -4.46 -15.29 13.98
N ALA A 105 -4.72 -14.34 14.89
CA ALA A 105 -4.11 -14.32 16.22
C ALA A 105 -4.45 -15.55 17.10
N LYS A 106 -5.43 -16.38 16.70
CA LYS A 106 -5.76 -17.64 17.38
C LYS A 106 -5.05 -18.85 16.80
N ASP A 107 -4.42 -18.73 15.63
CA ASP A 107 -3.73 -19.83 14.97
C ASP A 107 -2.20 -19.67 15.10
N GLN A 108 -1.64 -20.22 16.19
CA GLN A 108 -0.21 -20.15 16.52
C GLN A 108 0.72 -20.84 15.50
N LYS A 109 0.18 -21.49 14.46
CA LYS A 109 0.97 -22.20 13.44
C LYS A 109 1.45 -21.33 12.27
N MET A 110 1.12 -20.03 12.26
CA MET A 110 1.41 -19.12 11.14
C MET A 110 2.61 -18.16 11.35
N ASP A 111 3.35 -18.28 12.46
CA ASP A 111 4.29 -17.24 12.94
C ASP A 111 5.73 -17.29 12.37
N GLY A 112 5.99 -18.05 11.31
CA GLY A 112 7.37 -18.39 10.89
C GLY A 112 7.89 -17.81 9.58
N LEU A 113 7.32 -16.75 8.98
CA LEU A 113 7.66 -16.37 7.60
C LEU A 113 7.64 -14.86 7.33
N ALA A 114 8.60 -14.09 7.85
CA ALA A 114 8.76 -12.66 7.56
C ALA A 114 10.17 -12.38 6.99
N GLU A 115 10.45 -12.75 5.73
CA GLU A 115 11.85 -12.71 5.25
C GLU A 115 12.06 -12.34 3.78
N ARG A 116 11.05 -11.99 2.95
CA ARG A 116 11.35 -11.77 1.52
C ARG A 116 10.55 -10.63 0.89
N HIS A 117 11.26 -9.57 0.55
CA HIS A 117 10.89 -8.59 -0.47
C HIS A 117 11.55 -8.94 -1.80
N PRO A 118 10.97 -8.50 -2.93
CA PRO A 118 11.74 -8.31 -4.15
C PRO A 118 12.96 -7.45 -3.83
N GLY A 119 14.17 -8.03 -3.93
CA GLY A 119 15.44 -7.35 -3.68
C GLY A 119 16.17 -7.67 -2.37
N ALA A 120 15.55 -8.30 -1.35
CA ALA A 120 16.30 -8.64 -0.13
C ALA A 120 17.24 -9.87 -0.35
N PRO A 121 18.49 -9.86 0.16
CA PRO A 121 19.44 -10.97 -0.03
C PRO A 121 18.92 -12.29 0.58
N ASP A 122 19.22 -13.42 -0.06
CA ASP A 122 18.88 -14.76 0.46
C ASP A 122 19.85 -15.15 1.60
N THR A 123 19.62 -14.62 2.80
CA THR A 123 20.42 -14.95 3.99
C THR A 123 19.92 -16.17 4.74
N THR A 124 19.02 -16.98 4.15
CA THR A 124 18.39 -18.15 4.82
C THR A 124 19.29 -19.38 4.98
N ALA A 125 20.60 -19.20 5.14
CA ALA A 125 21.55 -20.27 5.44
C ALA A 125 21.81 -20.50 6.95
N ASN A 126 21.19 -19.75 7.89
CA ASN A 126 21.29 -20.05 9.33
C ASN A 126 19.93 -20.13 10.02
N ALA A 127 19.53 -21.35 10.34
CA ALA A 127 18.27 -21.71 10.96
C ALA A 127 18.24 -21.43 12.47
N THR A 128 17.40 -20.49 12.92
CA THR A 128 16.72 -20.56 14.24
C THR A 128 15.53 -19.59 14.31
N THR A 129 14.35 -19.99 13.80
CA THR A 129 13.12 -19.19 14.00
C THR A 129 11.87 -20.08 14.05
N LYS A 130 11.63 -20.64 15.23
CA LYS A 130 10.34 -21.21 15.68
C LYS A 130 9.99 -20.68 17.07
N ALA A 131 9.87 -19.35 17.26
CA ALA A 131 9.57 -18.83 18.61
C ALA A 131 8.97 -17.40 18.71
N ASN A 132 8.27 -16.83 17.73
CA ASN A 132 8.01 -15.37 17.79
C ASN A 132 6.81 -14.90 18.65
N ALA A 133 5.80 -15.75 18.96
CA ALA A 133 4.74 -15.33 19.89
C ALA A 133 5.10 -15.54 21.38
N GLY A 134 6.07 -16.43 21.69
CA GLY A 134 6.50 -16.73 23.05
C GLY A 134 7.62 -15.81 23.56
N VAL A 135 8.54 -15.39 22.68
CA VAL A 135 9.74 -14.62 23.03
C VAL A 135 9.44 -13.16 23.40
N LEU A 136 8.40 -12.56 22.81
CA LEU A 136 7.98 -11.19 23.17
C LEU A 136 7.56 -11.03 24.63
N ARG A 137 7.15 -12.12 25.31
CA ARG A 137 6.81 -12.09 26.74
C ARG A 137 7.97 -12.43 27.68
N SER A 138 9.06 -13.03 27.18
CA SER A 138 10.28 -13.30 27.97
C SER A 138 11.39 -12.28 27.73
N ALA A 139 11.28 -11.43 26.71
CA ALA A 139 12.29 -10.44 26.31
C ALA A 139 12.49 -9.27 27.30
N GLN A 140 11.70 -9.18 28.38
CA GLN A 140 11.86 -8.08 29.35
C GLN A 140 13.21 -8.09 30.10
N ASN A 141 14.02 -9.16 29.99
CA ASN A 141 15.36 -9.21 30.59
C ASN A 141 16.50 -9.61 29.63
N ASP A 142 16.19 -9.98 28.38
CA ASP A 142 17.18 -10.51 27.43
C ASP A 142 17.28 -9.61 26.19
N LYS A 143 18.31 -8.76 26.14
CA LYS A 143 18.56 -7.80 25.04
C LYS A 143 18.62 -8.45 23.66
N GLU A 144 19.03 -9.70 23.57
CA GLU A 144 19.07 -10.46 22.32
C GLU A 144 17.65 -10.80 21.81
N GLY A 145 16.70 -11.06 22.71
CA GLY A 145 15.32 -11.36 22.34
C GLY A 145 14.56 -10.16 21.77
N GLU A 146 14.79 -8.97 22.33
CA GLU A 146 14.22 -7.72 21.82
C GLU A 146 14.77 -7.37 20.43
N SER A 147 16.08 -7.55 20.22
CA SER A 147 16.70 -7.38 18.90
C SER A 147 16.08 -8.30 17.85
N ALA A 148 15.83 -9.57 18.19
CA ALA A 148 15.22 -10.53 17.25
C ALA A 148 13.77 -10.15 16.90
N ALA A 149 13.02 -9.59 17.85
CA ALA A 149 11.65 -9.13 17.60
C ALA A 149 11.62 -7.93 16.63
N LEU A 150 12.58 -7.01 16.75
CA LEU A 150 12.66 -5.83 15.89
C LEU A 150 13.03 -6.17 14.45
N THR A 151 13.93 -7.14 14.22
CA THR A 151 14.33 -7.58 12.87
C THR A 151 13.18 -8.18 12.05
N ALA A 152 12.03 -8.51 12.68
CA ALA A 152 10.83 -8.88 11.94
C ALA A 152 10.17 -7.69 11.20
N TYR A 153 10.45 -6.46 11.65
CA TYR A 153 9.80 -5.23 11.19
C TYR A 153 10.77 -4.27 10.47
N VAL A 154 12.03 -4.64 10.33
CA VAL A 154 13.06 -3.88 9.62
C VAL A 154 14.19 -4.81 9.16
N ASP A 155 14.64 -4.66 7.93
CA ASP A 155 15.80 -5.33 7.36
C ASP A 155 17.07 -4.52 7.66
N LEU A 156 18.05 -5.20 8.27
CA LEU A 156 19.32 -4.63 8.67
C LEU A 156 20.50 -5.24 7.91
N GLY A 157 20.23 -6.12 6.93
CA GLY A 157 21.25 -6.95 6.30
C GLY A 157 22.06 -7.70 7.34
N ASP A 158 23.39 -7.55 7.29
CA ASP A 158 24.32 -8.19 8.22
C ASP A 158 24.54 -7.40 9.54
N TYR A 159 23.88 -6.24 9.72
CA TYR A 159 24.11 -5.40 10.90
C TYR A 159 23.33 -5.85 12.13
N SER A 160 23.96 -5.78 13.30
CA SER A 160 23.36 -6.14 14.58
C SER A 160 22.84 -4.91 15.34
N LEU A 161 21.71 -5.04 16.04
CA LEU A 161 21.23 -4.03 16.99
C LEU A 161 21.97 -4.06 18.34
N VAL A 162 22.61 -5.18 18.71
CA VAL A 162 23.25 -5.35 20.03
C VAL A 162 24.76 -5.15 20.01
N LYS A 163 25.38 -5.13 18.82
CA LYS A 163 26.80 -4.89 18.63
C LYS A 163 27.04 -3.52 18.02
N ALA A 164 28.05 -2.81 18.53
CA ALA A 164 28.49 -1.56 17.92
C ALA A 164 29.16 -1.86 16.58
N GLU A 165 28.80 -1.11 15.55
CA GLU A 165 29.29 -1.32 14.18
C GLU A 165 29.91 -0.04 13.62
N VAL A 166 30.95 -0.19 12.80
CA VAL A 166 31.55 0.91 12.04
C VAL A 166 31.58 0.50 10.57
N VAL A 167 30.94 1.29 9.71
CA VAL A 167 30.85 1.01 8.27
C VAL A 167 31.53 2.11 7.48
N ASN A 168 32.48 1.76 6.61
CA ASN A 168 33.21 2.72 5.81
C ASN A 168 32.67 2.78 4.37
N LEU A 169 32.03 3.88 3.96
CA LEU A 169 31.49 4.06 2.61
C LEU A 169 32.50 4.58 1.58
N ASP A 170 33.78 4.77 1.93
CA ASP A 170 34.83 5.15 0.97
C ASP A 170 35.25 4.02 0.02
N THR A 171 34.89 2.78 0.34
CA THR A 171 35.15 1.62 -0.51
C THR A 171 33.86 1.08 -1.12
N PRO A 172 33.86 0.60 -2.38
CA PRO A 172 32.69 -0.04 -2.98
C PRO A 172 32.14 -1.21 -2.16
N SER A 173 30.84 -1.44 -2.28
CA SER A 173 30.10 -2.55 -1.72
C SER A 173 30.63 -3.89 -2.22
N LYS A 174 30.58 -4.88 -1.34
CA LYS A 174 30.91 -6.29 -1.64
C LYS A 174 29.69 -7.19 -1.61
N LEU A 175 28.50 -6.61 -1.41
CA LEU A 175 27.25 -7.36 -1.47
C LEU A 175 27.06 -7.96 -2.87
N PRO A 176 26.34 -9.08 -3.00
CA PRO A 176 26.03 -9.66 -4.29
C PRO A 176 25.25 -8.66 -5.18
N GLY A 177 25.27 -8.89 -6.49
CA GLY A 177 24.40 -8.18 -7.43
C GLY A 177 22.95 -8.68 -7.39
N PHE A 178 22.07 -8.01 -8.12
CA PHE A 178 20.65 -8.36 -8.19
C PHE A 178 20.43 -9.82 -8.61
N THR A 179 19.46 -10.49 -7.99
CA THR A 179 18.99 -11.82 -8.37
C THR A 179 17.46 -11.88 -8.39
N THR A 180 16.91 -12.66 -9.31
CA THR A 180 15.47 -12.98 -9.34
C THR A 180 15.10 -14.17 -8.47
N ASP A 181 16.08 -14.83 -7.85
CA ASP A 181 15.87 -16.03 -7.06
C ASP A 181 14.94 -15.75 -5.87
N GLY A 182 13.86 -16.52 -5.79
CA GLY A 182 12.83 -16.33 -4.76
C GLY A 182 11.90 -15.12 -4.97
N LEU A 183 12.19 -14.25 -5.94
CA LEU A 183 11.34 -13.12 -6.32
C LEU A 183 10.35 -13.50 -7.41
N VAL A 184 10.83 -14.28 -8.38
CA VAL A 184 10.06 -14.73 -9.54
C VAL A 184 9.63 -16.18 -9.34
N SER A 185 8.33 -16.45 -9.52
CA SER A 185 7.73 -17.76 -9.33
C SER A 185 6.88 -18.17 -10.53
N GLU A 186 7.17 -19.33 -11.10
CA GLU A 186 6.36 -19.98 -12.13
C GLU A 186 5.08 -20.56 -11.52
N LEU A 187 3.91 -20.16 -12.04
CA LEU A 187 2.60 -20.66 -11.62
C LEU A 187 2.01 -21.69 -12.59
N GLY A 188 2.70 -21.93 -13.70
CA GLY A 188 2.26 -22.82 -14.77
C GLY A 188 1.37 -22.14 -15.80
N ALA A 189 1.07 -22.85 -16.90
CA ALA A 189 0.29 -22.34 -18.04
C ALA A 189 0.82 -21.02 -18.64
N GLY A 190 2.13 -20.76 -18.50
CA GLY A 190 2.78 -19.52 -18.96
C GLY A 190 2.53 -18.31 -18.06
N VAL A 191 2.09 -18.52 -16.81
CA VAL A 191 1.94 -17.46 -15.80
C VAL A 191 3.14 -17.45 -14.87
N VAL A 192 3.73 -16.27 -14.73
CA VAL A 192 4.80 -15.97 -13.80
C VAL A 192 4.31 -14.91 -12.81
N ARG A 193 4.75 -14.98 -11.57
CA ARG A 193 4.55 -13.95 -10.54
C ARG A 193 5.89 -13.35 -10.13
N GLY A 194 5.94 -12.04 -9.99
CA GLY A 194 7.14 -11.27 -9.67
C GLY A 194 7.71 -10.58 -10.89
N ASP A 195 8.49 -9.53 -10.66
CA ASP A 195 9.09 -8.74 -11.72
C ASP A 195 10.59 -9.02 -11.87
N GLY A 196 11.08 -8.83 -13.09
CA GLY A 196 12.50 -9.01 -13.42
C GLY A 196 13.35 -7.80 -13.02
N ALA A 197 14.63 -7.84 -13.42
CA ALA A 197 15.57 -6.75 -13.20
C ALA A 197 15.16 -5.48 -13.95
N ASN A 198 15.18 -4.34 -13.28
CA ASN A 198 15.19 -3.02 -13.92
C ASN A 198 16.56 -2.80 -14.57
N ALA A 199 16.60 -2.60 -15.89
CA ALA A 199 17.85 -2.51 -16.64
C ALA A 199 18.76 -1.35 -16.19
N THR A 200 18.19 -0.28 -15.64
CA THR A 200 18.92 0.90 -15.16
C THR A 200 19.34 0.74 -13.70
N LEU A 201 18.46 0.19 -12.85
CA LEU A 201 18.65 0.19 -11.40
C LEU A 201 19.31 -1.08 -10.86
N ALA A 202 19.03 -2.25 -11.45
CA ALA A 202 19.62 -3.52 -11.03
C ALA A 202 21.16 -3.57 -11.03
N PRO A 203 21.88 -2.92 -11.97
CA PRO A 203 23.33 -2.81 -11.90
C PRO A 203 23.85 -2.13 -10.63
N MET A 204 23.04 -1.30 -9.97
CA MET A 204 23.37 -0.60 -8.73
C MET A 204 22.91 -1.34 -7.46
N HIS A 205 22.38 -2.56 -7.59
CA HIS A 205 21.78 -3.30 -6.48
C HIS A 205 22.71 -3.43 -5.26
N ALA A 206 23.98 -3.81 -5.45
CA ALA A 206 24.90 -4.02 -4.34
C ALA A 206 25.16 -2.75 -3.50
N GLU A 207 25.20 -1.57 -4.13
CA GLU A 207 25.33 -0.29 -3.43
C GLU A 207 23.99 0.15 -2.82
N SER A 208 22.89 -0.08 -3.54
CA SER A 208 21.54 0.26 -3.10
C SER A 208 21.14 -0.53 -1.86
N GLN A 209 21.37 -1.85 -1.85
CA GLN A 209 21.13 -2.70 -0.69
C GLN A 209 21.97 -2.25 0.50
N ARG A 210 23.27 -2.02 0.28
CA ARG A 210 24.17 -1.55 1.34
C ARG A 210 23.69 -0.24 1.95
N LEU A 211 23.25 0.69 1.11
CA LEU A 211 22.77 1.99 1.57
C LEU A 211 21.43 1.88 2.30
N ALA A 212 20.53 1.02 1.83
CA ALA A 212 19.27 0.71 2.52
C ALA A 212 19.55 0.14 3.93
N ASP A 213 20.41 -0.88 4.04
CA ASP A 213 20.81 -1.49 5.31
C ASP A 213 21.42 -0.45 6.27
N VAL A 214 22.29 0.42 5.75
CA VAL A 214 22.93 1.50 6.52
C VAL A 214 21.90 2.52 7.00
N LEU A 215 20.99 2.98 6.13
CA LEU A 215 19.96 3.96 6.50
C LEU A 215 18.98 3.38 7.51
N ASN A 216 18.56 2.13 7.34
CA ASN A 216 17.76 1.41 8.32
C ASN A 216 18.48 1.34 9.67
N ARG A 217 19.72 0.87 9.68
CA ARG A 217 20.47 0.68 10.93
C ARG A 217 20.83 2.00 11.62
N LEU A 218 21.18 3.05 10.88
CA LEU A 218 21.40 4.40 11.42
C LEU A 218 20.11 5.00 11.98
N SER A 219 18.95 4.75 11.35
CA SER A 219 17.66 5.21 11.88
C SER A 219 17.42 4.66 13.28
N LEU A 220 17.81 3.41 13.54
CA LEU A 220 17.59 2.74 14.82
C LEU A 220 18.61 3.09 15.90
N ASN A 221 19.64 3.90 15.62
CA ASN A 221 20.56 4.38 16.67
C ASN A 221 19.85 5.18 17.79
N GLY A 222 18.69 5.76 17.50
CA GLY A 222 17.87 6.48 18.47
C GLY A 222 16.93 5.59 19.29
N LEU A 223 16.88 4.29 19.00
CA LEU A 223 16.01 3.34 19.70
C LEU A 223 16.69 2.86 20.98
N ASP A 224 15.94 2.86 22.08
CA ASP A 224 16.43 2.42 23.39
C ASP A 224 17.02 1.00 23.32
N GLY A 225 18.15 0.78 24.01
CA GLY A 225 18.79 -0.54 24.07
C GLY A 225 19.63 -0.94 22.86
N THR A 226 19.62 -0.16 21.77
CA THR A 226 20.47 -0.43 20.61
C THR A 226 21.92 0.02 20.84
N ALA A 227 22.86 -0.76 20.32
CA ALA A 227 24.26 -0.37 20.25
C ALA A 227 24.46 0.69 19.15
N PRO A 228 25.46 1.58 19.27
CA PRO A 228 25.68 2.61 18.25
C PRO A 228 26.26 2.02 16.97
N MET A 229 25.70 2.40 15.83
CA MET A 229 26.35 2.29 14.53
C MET A 229 26.96 3.64 14.14
N VAL A 230 28.19 3.61 13.61
CA VAL A 230 28.84 4.76 13.01
C VAL A 230 29.11 4.46 11.54
N VAL A 231 28.88 5.44 10.68
CA VAL A 231 29.31 5.38 9.29
C VAL A 231 30.43 6.37 9.08
N THR A 232 31.51 5.95 8.43
CA THR A 232 32.63 6.80 8.06
C THR A 232 32.62 7.04 6.55
N ILE A 233 32.77 8.30 6.14
CA ILE A 233 32.94 8.71 4.73
C ILE A 233 33.86 9.93 4.66
N GLU A 234 34.89 9.89 3.82
CA GLU A 234 35.92 10.95 3.73
C GLU A 234 36.49 11.35 5.11
N GLY A 235 36.67 10.36 5.99
CA GLY A 235 37.14 10.55 7.36
C GLY A 235 36.15 11.22 8.32
N GLN A 236 34.91 11.47 7.91
CA GLN A 236 33.84 11.99 8.76
C GLN A 236 32.99 10.86 9.32
N ASP A 237 32.80 10.85 10.64
CA ASP A 237 31.92 9.90 11.32
C ASP A 237 30.52 10.48 11.49
N VAL A 238 29.50 9.75 11.02
CA VAL A 238 28.08 10.11 11.14
C VAL A 238 27.29 9.02 11.85
N LYS A 239 26.21 9.42 12.52
CA LYS A 239 25.41 8.55 13.40
C LYS A 239 23.91 8.59 13.13
N THR A 240 23.49 9.34 12.12
CA THR A 240 22.08 9.49 11.77
C THR A 240 21.92 9.48 10.25
N PRO A 241 20.75 9.07 9.71
CA PRO A 241 20.49 9.11 8.28
C PRO A 241 20.69 10.49 7.65
N GLN A 242 20.21 11.55 8.31
CA GLN A 242 20.33 12.91 7.79
C GLN A 242 21.77 13.44 7.80
N ASP A 243 22.59 13.04 8.77
CA ASP A 243 24.00 13.43 8.80
C ASP A 243 24.80 12.66 7.75
N LEU A 244 24.43 11.41 7.45
CA LEU A 244 24.98 10.68 6.31
C LEU A 244 24.68 11.38 4.98
N VAL A 245 23.44 11.82 4.76
CA VAL A 245 23.10 12.58 3.54
C VAL A 245 23.92 13.86 3.43
N LYS A 246 24.08 14.62 4.53
CA LYS A 246 24.95 15.82 4.54
C LYS A 246 26.40 15.49 4.22
N ALA A 247 26.95 14.41 4.80
CA ALA A 247 28.33 14.00 4.57
C ALA A 247 28.55 13.55 3.12
N LEU A 248 27.61 12.81 2.53
CA LEU A 248 27.63 12.46 1.11
C LEU A 248 27.61 13.72 0.22
N MET A 249 26.74 14.68 0.50
CA MET A 249 26.71 15.97 -0.21
C MET A 249 28.03 16.73 -0.08
N ALA A 250 28.62 16.78 1.13
CA ALA A 250 29.92 17.40 1.36
C ALA A 250 31.07 16.68 0.63
N ALA A 251 30.95 15.37 0.44
CA ALA A 251 31.85 14.55 -0.38
C ALA A 251 31.59 14.67 -1.90
N GLY A 252 30.72 15.59 -2.33
CA GLY A 252 30.47 15.88 -3.75
C GLY A 252 29.37 15.04 -4.40
N HIS A 253 28.49 14.40 -3.62
CA HIS A 253 27.32 13.71 -4.17
C HIS A 253 26.17 14.69 -4.42
N THR A 254 25.42 14.42 -5.50
CA THR A 254 24.05 14.91 -5.64
C THR A 254 23.12 13.92 -4.96
N VAL A 255 22.22 14.43 -4.11
CA VAL A 255 21.17 13.64 -3.47
C VAL A 255 19.84 14.33 -3.72
N VAL A 256 18.94 13.64 -4.41
CA VAL A 256 17.56 14.05 -4.65
C VAL A 256 16.64 13.05 -3.97
N VAL A 257 15.59 13.53 -3.33
CA VAL A 257 14.52 12.70 -2.77
C VAL A 257 13.23 13.04 -3.49
N ALA A 258 12.55 12.06 -4.08
CA ALA A 258 11.29 12.26 -4.79
C ALA A 258 10.11 11.67 -4.00
N ASP A 259 8.99 12.40 -3.90
CA ASP A 259 7.67 11.82 -3.58
C ASP A 259 7.15 11.14 -4.84
N ALA A 260 7.37 9.82 -4.94
CA ALA A 260 7.04 9.04 -6.12
C ALA A 260 5.67 8.38 -5.97
N ARG A 261 4.89 8.38 -7.07
CA ARG A 261 3.51 7.88 -7.10
C ARG A 261 3.29 6.95 -8.27
N TYR A 262 2.63 5.84 -7.97
CA TYR A 262 2.39 4.70 -8.83
C TYR A 262 0.96 4.21 -8.66
N PHE A 263 0.40 3.51 -9.65
CA PHE A 263 -0.73 2.63 -9.37
C PHE A 263 -0.25 1.36 -8.66
N ALA A 264 -0.86 1.00 -7.54
CA ALA A 264 -0.48 -0.24 -6.87
C ALA A 264 -0.86 -1.47 -7.72
N ASN A 265 0.11 -2.34 -7.99
CA ASN A 265 -0.08 -3.61 -8.69
C ASN A 265 -0.13 -4.77 -7.69
N PHE A 266 -1.25 -5.49 -7.70
CA PHE A 266 -1.51 -6.52 -6.70
C PHE A 266 -1.33 -7.95 -7.20
N GLY A 267 -1.04 -8.10 -8.49
CA GLY A 267 -0.70 -9.40 -9.05
C GLY A 267 0.80 -9.58 -9.15
N HIS A 268 1.49 -8.56 -9.68
CA HIS A 268 2.81 -8.71 -10.32
C HIS A 268 2.83 -9.95 -11.22
N PHE A 269 1.74 -10.19 -11.95
CA PHE A 269 1.62 -11.35 -12.83
C PHE A 269 2.09 -10.99 -14.23
N HIS A 270 2.67 -11.98 -14.89
CA HIS A 270 3.02 -11.96 -16.31
C HIS A 270 2.37 -13.17 -16.96
N TYR A 271 1.65 -12.98 -18.07
CA TYR A 271 1.03 -14.06 -18.82
C TYR A 271 1.62 -14.14 -20.22
N LYS A 272 2.35 -15.23 -20.53
CA LYS A 272 3.04 -15.43 -21.81
C LYS A 272 3.94 -14.24 -22.20
N GLY A 273 4.61 -13.65 -21.20
CA GLY A 273 5.49 -12.50 -21.37
C GLY A 273 4.80 -11.12 -21.40
N GLN A 274 3.48 -11.07 -21.21
CA GLN A 274 2.71 -9.83 -21.14
C GLN A 274 2.41 -9.46 -19.69
N ASP A 275 2.51 -8.17 -19.35
CA ASP A 275 2.13 -7.64 -18.05
C ASP A 275 0.63 -7.91 -17.81
N VAL A 276 0.26 -8.35 -16.61
CA VAL A 276 -1.14 -8.54 -16.24
C VAL A 276 -1.59 -7.37 -15.37
N MET A 277 -2.52 -6.57 -15.92
CA MET A 277 -3.13 -5.47 -15.20
C MET A 277 -4.01 -5.99 -14.06
N MET A 278 -3.58 -5.74 -12.82
CA MET A 278 -4.29 -6.11 -11.59
C MET A 278 -4.27 -4.96 -10.55
N PRO A 279 -4.91 -3.83 -10.86
CA PRO A 279 -5.15 -2.76 -9.89
C PRO A 279 -6.08 -3.21 -8.76
N PHE A 280 -5.94 -2.59 -7.58
CA PHE A 280 -6.93 -2.69 -6.51
C PHE A 280 -7.78 -1.44 -6.49
N TRP A 281 -9.04 -1.61 -6.85
CA TRP A 281 -9.97 -0.51 -7.01
C TRP A 281 -10.66 -0.14 -5.69
N VAL A 282 -10.67 1.16 -5.38
CA VAL A 282 -11.43 1.75 -4.28
C VAL A 282 -12.55 2.62 -4.83
N ASP A 283 -13.72 2.51 -4.22
CA ASP A 283 -14.86 3.41 -4.48
C ASP A 283 -14.62 4.77 -3.82
N SER A 284 -14.42 5.79 -4.65
CA SER A 284 -14.19 7.19 -4.23
C SER A 284 -15.44 7.89 -3.66
N GLN A 285 -16.60 7.26 -3.78
CA GLN A 285 -17.91 7.84 -3.47
C GLN A 285 -18.26 9.08 -4.32
N ILE A 286 -17.56 9.30 -5.44
CA ILE A 286 -17.88 10.32 -6.43
C ILE A 286 -18.67 9.68 -7.56
N ARG A 287 -19.80 10.27 -7.95
CA ARG A 287 -20.61 9.76 -9.06
C ARG A 287 -20.01 10.24 -10.38
N ILE A 288 -19.86 9.33 -11.34
CA ILE A 288 -19.46 9.69 -12.71
C ILE A 288 -20.63 10.41 -13.39
N PRO A 289 -20.44 11.65 -13.91
CA PRO A 289 -21.48 12.39 -14.61
C PRO A 289 -22.21 11.58 -15.67
N GLY A 290 -23.53 11.74 -15.75
CA GLY A 290 -24.39 10.99 -16.69
C GLY A 290 -24.63 9.53 -16.31
N THR A 291 -24.07 9.04 -15.21
CA THR A 291 -24.25 7.64 -14.76
C THR A 291 -24.68 7.55 -13.29
N ARG A 292 -25.03 6.35 -12.83
CA ARG A 292 -25.20 6.06 -11.40
C ARG A 292 -23.98 5.39 -10.76
N ARG A 293 -22.92 5.14 -11.54
CA ARG A 293 -21.72 4.44 -11.08
C ARG A 293 -20.86 5.39 -10.22
N PRO A 294 -20.21 4.87 -9.17
CA PRO A 294 -19.09 5.58 -8.57
C PRO A 294 -17.88 5.56 -9.52
N LEU A 295 -17.06 6.61 -9.43
CA LEU A 295 -15.68 6.57 -9.87
C LEU A 295 -14.94 5.59 -8.96
N LEU A 296 -14.49 4.48 -9.56
CA LEU A 296 -13.50 3.64 -8.92
C LEU A 296 -12.13 4.20 -9.27
N VAL A 297 -11.22 4.18 -8.31
CA VAL A 297 -9.85 4.67 -8.45
C VAL A 297 -8.91 3.53 -8.04
N PRO A 298 -7.90 3.16 -8.85
CA PRO A 298 -6.86 2.26 -8.40
C PRO A 298 -6.12 2.91 -7.22
N VAL A 299 -5.88 2.17 -6.16
CA VAL A 299 -5.11 2.66 -5.01
C VAL A 299 -3.72 3.10 -5.50
N SER A 300 -3.26 4.27 -5.05
CA SER A 300 -1.89 4.68 -5.28
C SER A 300 -0.94 3.90 -4.37
N HIS A 301 0.19 3.50 -4.92
CA HIS A 301 1.39 3.24 -4.15
C HIS A 301 2.20 4.53 -4.14
N ALA A 302 2.68 4.93 -2.97
CA ALA A 302 3.55 6.08 -2.84
C ALA A 302 4.70 5.76 -1.91
N GLU A 303 5.86 6.29 -2.26
CA GLU A 303 7.12 6.12 -1.55
C GLU A 303 7.98 7.37 -1.70
N TYR A 304 8.97 7.51 -0.82
CA TYR A 304 10.07 8.42 -1.10
C TYR A 304 11.20 7.67 -1.79
N GLU A 305 11.78 8.23 -2.84
CA GLU A 305 12.88 7.63 -3.59
C GLU A 305 14.11 8.53 -3.49
N TRP A 306 15.21 7.99 -2.99
CA TRP A 306 16.48 8.70 -2.94
C TRP A 306 17.33 8.30 -4.13
N GLU A 307 17.75 9.28 -4.90
CA GLU A 307 18.77 9.15 -5.92
C GLU A 307 20.10 9.72 -5.42
N PHE A 308 21.07 8.84 -5.20
CA PHE A 308 22.44 9.20 -4.83
C PHE A 308 23.36 9.07 -6.05
N ARG A 309 24.01 10.17 -6.43
CA ARG A 309 24.98 10.19 -7.54
C ARG A 309 26.26 10.89 -7.12
N GLY A 310 27.42 10.26 -7.31
CA GLY A 310 28.69 10.90 -6.96
C GLY A 310 29.89 9.95 -6.94
N PRO A 311 31.01 10.40 -6.33
CA PRO A 311 32.30 9.73 -6.44
C PRO A 311 32.43 8.46 -5.59
N LYS A 312 31.60 8.26 -4.55
CA LYS A 312 31.73 7.12 -3.62
C LYS A 312 30.58 6.14 -3.73
N VAL A 313 29.36 6.65 -3.75
CA VAL A 313 28.13 5.86 -3.71
C VAL A 313 27.24 6.28 -4.86
N ASN A 314 26.79 5.30 -5.65
CA ASN A 314 25.74 5.48 -6.66
C ASN A 314 24.67 4.44 -6.38
N ALA A 315 23.52 4.89 -5.90
CA ALA A 315 22.48 4.03 -5.35
C ALA A 315 21.10 4.66 -5.52
N ASN A 316 20.07 3.81 -5.62
CA ASN A 316 18.67 4.20 -5.52
C ASN A 316 18.00 3.36 -4.44
N VAL A 317 17.41 4.04 -3.47
CA VAL A 317 16.66 3.39 -2.39
C VAL A 317 15.31 4.07 -2.23
N SER A 318 14.29 3.33 -1.84
CA SER A 318 12.99 3.89 -1.50
C SER A 318 12.62 3.64 -0.05
N TRP A 319 11.73 4.46 0.51
CA TRP A 319 11.21 4.30 1.86
C TRP A 319 9.69 4.37 1.84
N TYR A 320 9.04 3.38 2.45
CA TYR A 320 7.59 3.34 2.69
C TYR A 320 7.23 2.30 3.76
N PHE A 321 6.00 2.38 4.27
CA PHE A 321 5.43 1.34 5.14
C PHE A 321 4.77 0.24 4.31
N GLY A 322 5.46 -0.87 4.13
CA GLY A 322 5.03 -1.95 3.26
C GLY A 322 3.98 -2.87 3.87
N ILE A 323 3.36 -3.65 2.99
CA ILE A 323 2.36 -4.70 3.29
C ILE A 323 2.86 -5.85 4.18
N ASP A 324 4.17 -6.03 4.23
CA ASP A 324 4.95 -6.88 5.12
C ASP A 324 4.96 -6.37 6.57
N GLY A 325 4.51 -5.14 6.78
CA GLY A 325 4.51 -4.47 8.09
C GLY A 325 5.85 -3.84 8.45
N LYS A 326 6.74 -3.59 7.47
CA LYS A 326 8.01 -2.90 7.71
C LYS A 326 7.97 -1.48 7.19
N ALA A 327 8.43 -0.53 7.99
CA ALA A 327 8.65 0.87 7.61
C ALA A 327 10.17 1.09 7.48
N GLU A 328 10.69 0.91 6.28
CA GLU A 328 12.14 0.77 6.05
C GLU A 328 12.57 1.31 4.68
N PHE A 329 13.86 1.56 4.55
CA PHE A 329 14.55 1.78 3.29
C PHE A 329 14.75 0.44 2.55
N ARG A 330 14.53 0.43 1.24
CA ARG A 330 14.50 -0.75 0.36
C ARG A 330 15.21 -0.43 -0.96
N THR A 331 15.60 -1.45 -1.71
CA THR A 331 16.08 -1.27 -3.08
C THR A 331 14.93 -1.08 -4.06
N MET A 332 15.23 -0.50 -5.24
CA MET A 332 14.27 -0.23 -6.32
C MET A 332 14.67 -0.92 -7.64
N ASP A 333 15.33 -2.06 -7.55
CA ASP A 333 16.00 -2.71 -8.68
C ASP A 333 15.12 -3.65 -9.51
N THR A 334 13.83 -3.77 -9.16
CA THR A 334 12.84 -4.51 -9.94
C THR A 334 12.16 -3.63 -10.99
N GLN A 335 11.83 -4.22 -12.13
CA GLN A 335 11.16 -3.52 -13.22
C GLN A 335 9.67 -3.37 -12.93
N ASP A 336 9.20 -2.14 -12.79
CA ASP A 336 7.76 -1.88 -12.75
C ASP A 336 7.09 -2.24 -14.07
N GLN A 337 5.86 -2.75 -13.96
CA GLN A 337 5.01 -3.02 -15.12
C GLN A 337 4.56 -1.70 -15.75
N SER A 338 4.52 -1.67 -17.08
CA SER A 338 4.32 -0.41 -17.84
C SER A 338 3.03 0.33 -17.51
N TRP A 339 1.97 -0.39 -17.14
CA TRP A 339 0.66 0.18 -16.82
C TRP A 339 0.59 0.87 -15.44
N VAL A 340 1.57 0.63 -14.57
CA VAL A 340 1.64 1.21 -13.22
C VAL A 340 1.97 2.70 -13.28
N LEU A 341 2.60 3.15 -14.38
CA LEU A 341 3.10 4.51 -14.61
C LEU A 341 4.11 4.92 -13.54
N GLY A 342 4.33 6.22 -13.34
CA GLY A 342 5.24 6.75 -12.33
C GLY A 342 5.34 8.27 -12.43
N ARG A 343 5.28 8.97 -11.30
CA ARG A 343 5.48 10.42 -11.24
C ARG A 343 6.11 10.84 -9.92
N HIS A 344 7.17 11.65 -10.00
CA HIS A 344 7.65 12.44 -8.87
C HIS A 344 6.72 13.65 -8.69
N ALA A 345 5.85 13.60 -7.69
CA ALA A 345 4.95 14.71 -7.37
C ALA A 345 5.70 15.91 -6.80
N HIS A 346 6.76 15.65 -6.05
CA HIS A 346 7.69 16.65 -5.51
C HIS A 346 9.11 16.08 -5.57
N GLU A 347 10.09 16.97 -5.73
CA GLU A 347 11.52 16.63 -5.61
C GLU A 347 12.15 17.55 -4.57
N TYR A 348 12.87 16.95 -3.64
CA TYR A 348 13.55 17.61 -2.53
C TYR A 348 15.06 17.46 -2.74
N ALA A 349 15.79 18.57 -2.61
CA ALA A 349 17.24 18.60 -2.73
C ALA A 349 17.85 19.37 -1.56
N GLN A 350 19.17 19.25 -1.37
CA GLN A 350 19.91 20.02 -0.37
C GLN A 350 19.29 19.87 1.04
N ALA A 351 18.98 20.98 1.71
CA ALA A 351 18.41 20.98 3.06
C ALA A 351 17.06 20.24 3.13
N ASP A 352 16.26 20.26 2.07
CA ASP A 352 14.96 19.58 2.05
C ASP A 352 15.14 18.05 1.96
N ALA A 353 16.10 17.58 1.15
CA ALA A 353 16.46 16.16 1.10
C ALA A 353 16.94 15.65 2.47
N VAL A 354 17.73 16.47 3.20
CA VAL A 354 18.17 16.18 4.56
C VAL A 354 16.98 16.09 5.53
N GLU A 355 16.02 17.00 5.43
CA GLU A 355 14.84 17.01 6.31
C GLU A 355 13.91 15.83 6.04
N VAL A 356 13.62 15.51 4.77
CA VAL A 356 12.84 14.31 4.42
C VAL A 356 13.52 13.05 4.94
N THR A 357 14.85 12.95 4.81
CA THR A 357 15.63 11.81 5.34
C THR A 357 15.52 11.72 6.87
N ARG A 358 15.60 12.84 7.60
CA ARG A 358 15.42 12.88 9.06
C ARG A 358 14.04 12.38 9.45
N LEU A 359 12.99 12.81 8.74
CA LEU A 359 11.61 12.44 9.02
C LEU A 359 11.36 10.95 8.71
N ALA A 360 11.88 10.42 7.60
CA ALA A 360 11.81 8.99 7.28
C ALA A 360 12.50 8.11 8.34
N GLY A 361 13.69 8.52 8.81
CA GLY A 361 14.39 7.83 9.90
C GLY A 361 13.59 7.84 11.22
N LYS A 362 13.03 8.99 11.61
CA LYS A 362 12.15 9.09 12.79
C LYS A 362 10.86 8.28 12.64
N MET A 363 10.28 8.27 11.44
CA MET A 363 9.09 7.50 11.14
C MET A 363 9.38 6.00 11.34
N SER A 364 10.53 5.51 10.86
CA SER A 364 10.96 4.12 11.09
C SER A 364 11.01 3.76 12.59
N ILE A 365 11.59 4.64 13.43
CA ILE A 365 11.58 4.46 14.90
C ILE A 365 10.15 4.42 15.46
N ALA A 366 9.30 5.35 15.05
CA ALA A 366 7.92 5.40 15.54
C ALA A 366 7.15 4.11 15.22
N TYR A 367 7.28 3.58 14.00
CA TYR A 367 6.72 2.27 13.66
C TYR A 367 7.30 1.14 14.53
N MET A 368 8.60 1.16 14.85
CA MET A 368 9.18 0.16 15.77
C MET A 368 8.55 0.24 17.16
N HIS A 369 8.36 1.43 17.73
CA HIS A 369 7.65 1.58 19.00
C HIS A 369 6.21 1.05 18.93
N GLN A 370 5.53 1.25 17.80
CA GLN A 370 4.19 0.70 17.58
C GLN A 370 4.20 -0.85 17.56
N HIS A 371 5.17 -1.47 16.90
CA HIS A 371 5.29 -2.93 16.86
C HIS A 371 5.67 -3.53 18.21
N LEU A 372 6.55 -2.87 18.96
CA LEU A 372 6.91 -3.29 20.32
C LEU A 372 5.72 -3.18 21.29
N ALA A 373 4.96 -2.09 21.19
CA ALA A 373 3.79 -1.88 22.05
C ALA A 373 2.61 -2.79 21.68
N ARG A 374 2.50 -3.19 20.41
CA ARG A 374 1.33 -3.88 19.85
C ARG A 374 1.74 -4.99 18.87
N PRO A 375 2.55 -5.99 19.31
CA PRO A 375 3.08 -7.01 18.42
C PRO A 375 2.00 -7.94 17.84
N GLU A 376 0.81 -7.95 18.44
CA GLU A 376 -0.35 -8.72 17.98
C GLU A 376 -1.11 -8.06 16.83
N LEU A 377 -0.68 -6.87 16.38
CA LEU A 377 -1.32 -6.21 15.25
C LEU A 377 -1.26 -7.11 14.01
N PRO A 378 -2.42 -7.37 13.37
CA PRO A 378 -2.45 -8.24 12.22
C PRO A 378 -1.64 -7.62 11.08
N PHE A 379 -0.96 -8.47 10.32
CA PHE A 379 -0.18 -8.05 9.15
C PHE A 379 0.88 -6.99 9.47
N GLY A 380 1.49 -7.09 10.65
CA GLY A 380 2.43 -6.08 11.13
C GLY A 380 1.81 -4.68 11.18
N GLY A 381 0.50 -4.58 11.44
CA GLY A 381 -0.19 -3.30 11.52
C GLY A 381 -0.58 -2.68 10.18
N TYR A 382 -0.36 -3.31 9.02
CA TYR A 382 -0.84 -2.77 7.75
C TYR A 382 -2.37 -2.48 7.79
N TYR A 383 -2.80 -1.38 7.18
CA TYR A 383 -4.07 -0.65 7.38
C TYR A 383 -4.24 0.07 8.72
N LEU A 384 -3.90 -0.56 9.85
CA LEU A 384 -4.13 0.01 11.19
C LEU A 384 -3.11 1.09 11.54
N LEU A 385 -1.83 0.85 11.25
CA LEU A 385 -0.75 1.82 11.36
C LEU A 385 -0.61 2.68 10.10
N GLY A 386 -1.20 2.23 8.98
CA GLY A 386 -1.21 2.94 7.71
C GLY A 386 -1.10 1.98 6.52
N VAL A 387 -1.02 2.54 5.32
CA VAL A 387 -0.54 1.87 4.10
C VAL A 387 0.73 2.59 3.60
N CYS A 388 1.30 2.15 2.48
CA CYS A 388 2.58 2.66 1.93
C CYS A 388 2.66 4.18 1.90
N GLN A 389 1.54 4.83 1.56
CA GLN A 389 1.45 6.26 1.39
C GLN A 389 1.17 7.08 2.66
N ASP A 390 0.76 6.50 3.80
CA ASP A 390 0.40 7.30 4.99
C ASP A 390 1.61 8.05 5.56
N GLY A 391 2.78 7.39 5.63
CA GLY A 391 4.04 8.03 6.04
C GLY A 391 4.49 9.10 5.03
N VAL A 392 4.30 8.83 3.73
CA VAL A 392 4.61 9.77 2.66
C VAL A 392 3.75 11.03 2.75
N ALA A 393 2.44 10.86 2.93
CA ALA A 393 1.47 11.94 3.09
C ALA A 393 1.75 12.80 4.32
N ALA A 394 2.18 12.19 5.42
CA ALA A 394 2.53 12.88 6.65
C ALA A 394 3.75 13.80 6.47
N ILE A 395 4.77 13.32 5.77
CA ILE A 395 5.97 14.10 5.43
C ILE A 395 5.63 15.14 4.34
N GLU A 396 4.85 14.80 3.31
CA GLU A 396 4.42 15.72 2.25
C GLU A 396 3.73 16.94 2.87
N ARG A 397 2.80 16.69 3.80
CA ARG A 397 2.08 17.74 4.52
C ARG A 397 3.00 18.62 5.34
N LYS A 398 4.03 18.04 5.97
CA LYS A 398 5.05 18.81 6.70
C LYS A 398 5.87 19.71 5.77
N MET A 399 6.28 19.17 4.63
CA MET A 399 7.17 19.85 3.69
C MET A 399 6.45 20.90 2.84
N THR A 400 5.19 20.67 2.48
CA THR A 400 4.47 21.50 1.49
C THR A 400 3.25 22.21 2.05
N GLY A 401 2.79 21.84 3.25
CA GLY A 401 1.52 22.30 3.82
C GLY A 401 0.27 21.63 3.22
N ASN A 402 0.42 20.73 2.24
CA ASN A 402 -0.68 20.05 1.57
C ASN A 402 -0.62 18.54 1.80
N ASP A 403 -1.77 17.88 1.92
CA ASP A 403 -1.87 16.44 1.78
C ASP A 403 -2.57 16.13 0.46
N THR A 404 -1.96 15.27 -0.37
CA THR A 404 -2.51 15.02 -1.70
C THR A 404 -2.62 13.54 -2.04
N LEU A 405 -2.25 12.66 -1.12
CA LEU A 405 -2.33 11.20 -1.27
C LEU A 405 -3.68 10.66 -0.78
N PHE A 406 -4.23 9.68 -1.52
CA PHE A 406 -5.48 8.98 -1.22
C PHE A 406 -5.38 7.50 -1.66
N PRO A 407 -5.79 6.52 -0.84
CA PRO A 407 -6.40 6.63 0.49
C PRO A 407 -5.40 6.53 1.65
N ASN A 408 -5.65 7.29 2.73
CA ASN A 408 -4.89 7.22 3.98
C ASN A 408 -5.70 6.46 5.04
N THR A 409 -5.08 5.48 5.72
CA THR A 409 -5.78 4.55 6.61
C THR A 409 -5.35 4.58 8.06
N ALA A 410 -4.19 5.18 8.38
CA ALA A 410 -3.56 5.10 9.69
C ALA A 410 -4.52 5.49 10.83
N ASP A 411 -4.55 4.71 11.90
CA ASP A 411 -5.31 5.07 13.09
C ASP A 411 -4.46 6.01 13.95
N GLY A 412 -4.74 7.31 13.87
CA GLY A 412 -4.00 8.31 14.65
C GLY A 412 -4.04 8.08 16.17
N ALA A 413 -5.00 7.30 16.67
CA ALA A 413 -5.07 6.93 18.09
C ALA A 413 -4.03 5.87 18.50
N LEU A 414 -3.42 5.16 17.55
CA LEU A 414 -2.32 4.23 17.83
C LEU A 414 -0.98 4.97 17.93
N PHE A 415 -0.85 6.12 17.27
CA PHE A 415 0.35 6.97 17.33
C PHE A 415 0.31 7.87 18.58
N ASP A 416 0.58 7.26 19.73
CA ASP A 416 0.44 7.84 21.07
C ASP A 416 1.72 7.78 21.94
N ASP A 417 2.83 7.23 21.44
CA ASP A 417 4.07 7.17 22.20
C ASP A 417 4.69 8.57 22.37
N PRO A 418 4.88 9.08 23.60
CA PRO A 418 5.39 10.43 23.82
C PRO A 418 6.80 10.66 23.28
N ARG A 419 7.60 9.61 23.08
CA ARG A 419 8.94 9.70 22.47
C ARG A 419 8.86 10.14 21.00
N ASP A 420 7.76 9.81 20.33
CA ASP A 420 7.53 10.06 18.90
C ASP A 420 6.60 11.25 18.64
N ALA A 421 6.53 12.21 19.58
CA ALA A 421 5.55 13.30 19.53
C ALA A 421 5.46 14.02 18.17
N GLU A 422 6.59 14.28 17.52
CA GLU A 422 6.61 14.88 16.17
C GLU A 422 5.88 14.01 15.14
N ILE A 423 6.22 12.71 15.07
CA ILE A 423 5.62 11.77 14.12
C ILE A 423 4.13 11.54 14.44
N ASN A 424 3.78 11.46 15.72
CA ASN A 424 2.40 11.33 16.16
C ASN A 424 1.54 12.48 15.63
N GLU A 425 2.03 13.72 15.73
CA GLU A 425 1.31 14.88 15.21
C GLU A 425 1.21 14.87 13.69
N LEU A 426 2.28 14.48 12.97
CA LEU A 426 2.24 14.36 11.52
C LEU A 426 1.22 13.34 11.04
N ILE A 427 1.20 12.14 11.63
CA ILE A 427 0.24 11.09 11.28
C ILE A 427 -1.17 11.52 11.67
N LYS A 428 -1.40 12.18 12.81
CA LYS A 428 -2.74 12.68 13.18
C LYS A 428 -3.23 13.78 12.24
N ALA A 429 -2.33 14.58 11.66
CA ALA A 429 -2.69 15.72 10.84
C ALA A 429 -3.21 15.35 9.43
N ILE A 430 -2.85 14.20 8.86
CA ILE A 430 -3.36 13.81 7.53
C ILE A 430 -4.83 13.32 7.60
N PRO A 431 -5.64 13.49 6.55
CA PRO A 431 -7.01 12.98 6.53
C PRO A 431 -7.07 11.45 6.64
N LYS A 432 -8.22 10.92 7.10
CA LYS A 432 -8.45 9.49 7.31
C LYS A 432 -9.64 9.00 6.48
N ASP A 433 -9.37 8.18 5.47
CA ASP A 433 -10.40 7.68 4.56
C ASP A 433 -11.07 6.40 5.11
N ARG A 434 -10.49 5.83 6.17
CA ARG A 434 -10.89 4.55 6.75
C ARG A 434 -12.32 4.53 7.31
N GLU A 435 -12.81 5.67 7.77
CA GLU A 435 -14.12 5.78 8.44
C GLU A 435 -15.28 5.96 7.46
N GLY A 436 -14.98 6.01 6.15
CA GLY A 436 -15.99 6.13 5.10
C GLY A 436 -16.40 7.56 4.79
N GLY A 437 -15.70 8.56 5.32
CA GLY A 437 -15.82 9.94 4.85
C GLY A 437 -15.59 10.02 3.34
N ALA A 438 -16.31 10.90 2.66
CA ALA A 438 -16.09 11.11 1.23
C ALA A 438 -14.74 11.84 1.06
N PRO A 439 -13.76 11.25 0.36
CA PRO A 439 -12.46 11.88 0.16
C PRO A 439 -12.59 13.17 -0.64
N GLU A 440 -11.74 14.15 -0.35
CA GLU A 440 -11.66 15.37 -1.15
C GLU A 440 -11.24 15.03 -2.60
N PRO A 441 -11.94 15.54 -3.63
CA PRO A 441 -11.64 15.19 -5.03
C PRO A 441 -10.21 15.55 -5.42
N GLU A 442 -9.69 16.66 -4.89
CA GLU A 442 -8.32 17.08 -5.13
C GLU A 442 -7.29 16.03 -4.71
N ARG A 443 -7.47 15.37 -3.56
CA ARG A 443 -6.58 14.28 -3.12
C ARG A 443 -6.62 13.08 -4.07
N ILE A 444 -7.80 12.76 -4.60
CA ILE A 444 -7.92 11.67 -5.59
C ILE A 444 -7.16 12.00 -6.86
N PHE A 445 -7.32 13.20 -7.42
CA PHE A 445 -6.65 13.56 -8.67
C PHE A 445 -5.15 13.73 -8.50
N ARG A 446 -4.74 14.33 -7.38
CA ARG A 446 -3.32 14.54 -7.11
C ARG A 446 -2.61 13.24 -6.72
N SER A 447 -3.28 12.23 -6.16
CA SER A 447 -2.63 10.94 -5.85
C SER A 447 -2.30 10.10 -7.10
N LEU A 448 -2.85 10.45 -8.27
CA LEU A 448 -2.60 9.71 -9.51
C LEU A 448 -1.13 9.78 -9.95
N PRO A 449 -0.61 8.72 -10.58
CA PRO A 449 0.76 8.66 -11.10
C PRO A 449 0.95 9.43 -12.42
N ALA A 450 -0.04 10.19 -12.85
CA ALA A 450 0.02 11.08 -14.02
C ALA A 450 -0.87 12.31 -13.78
N THR A 451 -0.44 13.48 -14.26
CA THR A 451 -1.27 14.70 -14.29
C THR A 451 -2.11 14.77 -15.57
N ASP A 452 -1.61 14.21 -16.67
CA ASP A 452 -2.34 14.05 -17.91
C ASP A 452 -3.09 12.71 -17.92
N PHE A 453 -4.42 12.77 -17.91
CA PHE A 453 -5.25 11.56 -17.92
C PHE A 453 -5.14 10.77 -19.22
N ASP A 454 -4.66 11.35 -20.32
CA ASP A 454 -4.43 10.61 -21.56
C ASP A 454 -3.25 9.62 -21.47
N LEU A 455 -2.37 9.78 -20.48
CA LEU A 455 -1.33 8.78 -20.17
C LEU A 455 -1.87 7.57 -19.41
N ILE A 456 -3.09 7.65 -18.87
CA ILE A 456 -3.71 6.55 -18.11
C ILE A 456 -4.38 5.59 -19.09
N THR A 457 -3.69 4.48 -19.36
CA THR A 457 -4.13 3.45 -20.31
C THR A 457 -4.97 2.34 -19.65
N ILE A 458 -5.54 2.57 -18.47
CA ILE A 458 -6.46 1.62 -17.85
C ILE A 458 -7.82 1.75 -18.54
N PRO A 459 -8.39 0.69 -19.14
CA PRO A 459 -9.56 0.82 -19.99
C PRO A 459 -10.76 1.48 -19.31
N GLY A 460 -11.30 2.53 -19.96
CA GLY A 460 -12.42 3.33 -19.48
C GLY A 460 -12.10 4.29 -18.32
N PHE A 461 -10.97 4.15 -17.64
CA PHE A 461 -10.66 4.95 -16.45
C PHE A 461 -10.32 6.40 -16.79
N ALA A 462 -9.49 6.64 -17.81
CA ALA A 462 -9.18 8.00 -18.27
C ALA A 462 -10.44 8.81 -18.64
N ALA A 463 -11.40 8.18 -19.31
CA ALA A 463 -12.67 8.82 -19.67
C ALA A 463 -13.52 9.14 -18.42
N ASP A 464 -13.63 8.19 -17.47
CA ASP A 464 -14.30 8.41 -16.19
C ASP A 464 -13.62 9.57 -15.42
N LEU A 465 -12.28 9.64 -15.39
CA LEU A 465 -11.51 10.72 -14.75
C LEU A 465 -11.77 12.08 -15.39
N LYS A 466 -11.75 12.18 -16.74
CA LYS A 466 -12.02 13.43 -17.45
C LYS A 466 -13.40 13.99 -17.15
N LEU A 467 -14.43 13.14 -17.16
CA LEU A 467 -15.80 13.53 -16.83
C LEU A 467 -15.90 14.04 -15.39
N VAL A 468 -15.33 13.31 -14.44
CA VAL A 468 -15.39 13.66 -13.02
C VAL A 468 -14.58 14.93 -12.73
N HIS A 469 -13.41 15.09 -13.35
CA HIS A 469 -12.57 16.27 -13.19
C HIS A 469 -13.25 17.52 -13.78
N ALA A 470 -13.88 17.42 -14.95
CA ALA A 470 -14.67 18.52 -15.50
C ALA A 470 -15.80 18.95 -14.56
N ALA A 471 -16.57 17.97 -14.04
CA ALA A 471 -17.64 18.24 -13.07
C ALA A 471 -17.12 18.77 -11.72
N TRP A 472 -15.88 18.49 -11.36
CA TRP A 472 -15.24 19.09 -10.18
C TRP A 472 -14.89 20.56 -10.44
N GLN A 473 -14.29 20.86 -11.59
CA GLN A 473 -13.87 22.22 -11.96
C GLN A 473 -15.07 23.17 -12.17
N ASP A 474 -16.21 22.67 -12.64
CA ASP A 474 -17.43 23.47 -12.84
C ASP A 474 -18.38 23.50 -11.62
N GLY A 475 -18.05 22.75 -10.56
CA GLY A 475 -18.85 22.67 -9.33
C GLY A 475 -20.09 21.77 -9.42
N SER A 476 -20.28 21.01 -10.50
CA SER A 476 -21.41 20.09 -10.68
C SER A 476 -21.18 18.69 -10.10
N LEU A 477 -20.05 18.46 -9.41
CA LEU A 477 -19.66 17.15 -8.92
C LEU A 477 -20.67 16.60 -7.90
N GLU A 478 -21.20 15.41 -8.15
CA GLU A 478 -22.12 14.74 -7.25
C GLU A 478 -21.47 13.55 -6.54
N ARG A 479 -21.84 13.35 -5.27
CA ARG A 479 -21.43 12.16 -4.50
C ARG A 479 -22.42 11.01 -4.71
N THR A 480 -21.94 9.77 -4.59
CA THR A 480 -22.85 8.63 -4.56
C THR A 480 -23.70 8.66 -3.29
N PRO A 481 -25.01 8.36 -3.35
CA PRO A 481 -25.84 8.42 -2.16
C PRO A 481 -25.40 7.34 -1.18
N SER A 482 -25.02 7.73 0.04
CA SER A 482 -24.64 6.78 1.09
C SER A 482 -25.77 5.78 1.34
N TRP A 483 -25.42 4.53 1.63
CA TRP A 483 -26.42 3.51 1.95
C TRP A 483 -27.30 3.95 3.13
N ILE A 484 -26.71 4.62 4.13
CA ILE A 484 -27.43 5.21 5.26
C ILE A 484 -28.46 6.21 4.76
N ARG A 485 -28.09 7.15 3.87
CA ARG A 485 -29.06 8.12 3.30
C ARG A 485 -30.19 7.40 2.55
N LYS A 486 -29.88 6.34 1.79
CA LYS A 486 -30.91 5.53 1.11
C LYS A 486 -31.86 4.86 2.11
N VAL A 487 -31.33 4.27 3.19
CA VAL A 487 -32.13 3.62 4.23
C VAL A 487 -32.96 4.63 5.01
N THR A 488 -32.36 5.74 5.45
CA THR A 488 -33.06 6.82 6.15
C THR A 488 -34.19 7.39 5.31
N LEU A 489 -33.97 7.67 4.02
CA LEU A 489 -35.03 8.15 3.13
C LEU A 489 -36.16 7.12 2.97
N ARG A 490 -35.83 5.82 2.91
CA ARG A 490 -36.85 4.75 2.87
C ARG A 490 -37.64 4.66 4.17
N VAL A 491 -36.97 4.71 5.32
CA VAL A 491 -37.63 4.66 6.64
C VAL A 491 -38.53 5.88 6.84
N VAL A 492 -38.05 7.08 6.52
CA VAL A 492 -38.84 8.32 6.57
C VAL A 492 -40.02 8.23 5.60
N GLY A 493 -39.80 7.73 4.38
CA GLY A 493 -40.88 7.54 3.40
C GLY A 493 -41.96 6.57 3.88
N VAL A 494 -41.57 5.43 4.47
CA VAL A 494 -42.51 4.46 5.06
C VAL A 494 -43.25 5.04 6.25
N ALA A 495 -42.56 5.77 7.13
CA ALA A 495 -43.19 6.42 8.28
C ALA A 495 -44.19 7.50 7.85
N ALA A 496 -43.84 8.34 6.88
CA ALA A 496 -44.72 9.36 6.33
C ALA A 496 -45.97 8.74 5.65
N LEU A 497 -45.78 7.67 4.87
CA LEU A 497 -46.89 6.94 4.26
C LEU A 497 -47.80 6.32 5.34
N GLY A 498 -47.22 5.74 6.38
CA GLY A 498 -47.94 5.21 7.54
C GLY A 498 -48.78 6.27 8.26
N MET A 499 -48.21 7.47 8.47
CA MET A 499 -48.95 8.60 9.04
C MET A 499 -50.11 9.05 8.14
N LEU A 500 -49.89 9.17 6.82
CA LEU A 500 -50.95 9.54 5.87
C LEU A 500 -52.09 8.52 5.87
N VAL A 501 -51.78 7.22 5.87
CA VAL A 501 -52.81 6.16 5.99
C VAL A 501 -53.55 6.30 7.31
N GLY A 502 -52.84 6.53 8.42
CA GLY A 502 -53.45 6.78 9.73
C GLY A 502 -54.43 7.97 9.73
N VAL A 503 -54.05 9.09 9.11
CA VAL A 503 -54.91 10.29 8.98
C VAL A 503 -56.15 9.99 8.12
N VAL A 504 -56.00 9.27 7.02
CA VAL A 504 -57.13 8.88 6.15
C VAL A 504 -58.10 7.96 6.88
N VAL A 505 -57.59 6.96 7.60
CA VAL A 505 -58.41 6.03 8.40
C VAL A 505 -59.13 6.79 9.52
N TRP A 506 -58.44 7.71 10.20
CA TRP A 506 -59.01 8.54 11.24
C TRP A 506 -60.12 9.47 10.71
N ARG A 507 -59.91 10.14 9.57
CA ARG A 507 -60.93 10.96 8.92
C ARG A 507 -62.15 10.14 8.48
N ARG A 508 -61.94 8.94 7.92
CA ARG A 508 -63.06 8.05 7.55
C ARG A 508 -63.88 7.64 8.76
N ARG A 509 -63.24 7.26 9.88
CA ARG A 509 -63.93 6.90 11.13
C ARG A 509 -64.72 8.03 11.77
N ARG A 510 -64.37 9.29 11.49
CA ARG A 510 -65.07 10.46 12.06
C ARG A 510 -66.29 10.88 11.23
N ASN A 511 -66.32 10.48 9.96
CA ASN A 511 -67.39 10.82 9.02
C ASN A 511 -68.38 9.66 8.78
N SER A 512 -68.15 8.49 9.39
CA SER A 512 -69.11 7.37 9.51
C SER A 512 -69.62 7.34 10.93
#